data_AF-A0A6H1FVJ3-F1
#
_entry.id   AF-A0A6H1FVJ3-F1
#
_cell.length_a   1.000
_cell.length_b   1.000
_cell.length_c   1.000
_cell.angle_alpha   90.00
_cell.angle_beta   90.00
_cell.angle_gamma   90.00
#
_symmetry.space_group_name_H-M   'P 1'
#
loop_
_entity.id
_entity.type
_entity.pdbx_description
1 polymer ?
#
loop_
_entity_poly.entity_id
_entity_poly.type
_entity_poly.pdbx_seq_one_letter_code
_entity_poly.pdbx_strand_id
1 'polypeptide(L)' 'MIQTLNDEVNSVIAPLERAVKLHMATYAETVKLEAWERYSVELSRVDTSNPDAALPDKPE' A
#
# COMPACT_ATOMS: atom_id res chain seq x y z
N MET A 1 3.44 -3.57 15.15
CA MET A 1 2.19 -3.90 14.41
C MET A 1 2.07 -3.08 13.13
N ILE A 2 2.01 -1.74 13.20
CA ILE A 2 1.99 -0.88 11.99
C ILE A 2 3.27 -1.00 11.15
N GLN A 3 4.45 -1.13 11.77
CA GLN A 3 5.71 -1.32 11.04
C GLN A 3 5.67 -2.54 10.09
N THR A 4 5.13 -3.67 10.56
CA THR A 4 4.99 -4.90 9.75
C THR A 4 4.04 -4.71 8.56
N LEU A 5 2.98 -3.92 8.74
CA LEU A 5 2.05 -3.60 7.67
C LEU A 5 2.69 -2.68 6.62
N ASN A 6 3.53 -1.73 7.04
CA ASN A 6 4.30 -0.90 6.11
C ASN A 6 5.29 -1.74 5.29
N ASP A 7 5.94 -2.73 5.89
CA ASP A 7 6.85 -3.63 5.18
C ASP A 7 6.10 -4.46 4.13
N GLU A 8 4.90 -4.96 4.46
CA GLU A 8 4.03 -5.70 3.53
C GLU A 8 3.60 -4.82 2.34
N VAL A 9 3.14 -3.61 2.62
CA VAL A 9 2.75 -2.62 1.60
C VAL A 9 3.91 -2.33 0.66
N ASN A 10 5.11 -2.10 1.19
CA ASN A 10 6.30 -1.86 0.39
C ASN A 10 6.68 -3.07 -0.48
N SER A 11 6.45 -4.29 0.01
CA SER A 11 6.69 -5.52 -0.75
C SER A 11 5.77 -5.65 -1.97
N VAL A 12 4.56 -5.11 -1.90
CA VAL A 12 3.60 -5.07 -3.03
C VAL A 12 3.86 -3.89 -3.96
N ILE A 13 4.09 -2.69 -3.42
CA ILE A 13 4.26 -1.44 -4.19
C ILE A 13 5.55 -1.48 -5.02
N ALA A 14 6.68 -1.88 -4.43
CA ALA A 14 7.99 -1.81 -5.09
C ALA A 14 8.08 -2.52 -6.47
N PRO A 15 7.57 -3.76 -6.67
CA PRO A 15 7.55 -4.38 -7.99
C PRO A 15 6.59 -3.67 -8.96
N LEU A 16 5.43 -3.19 -8.50
CA LEU A 16 4.44 -2.52 -9.33
C LEU A 16 4.93 -1.14 -9.81
N GLU A 17 5.53 -0.35 -8.92
CA GLU A 17 6.19 0.92 -9.28
C GLU A 17 7.28 0.69 -10.33
N ARG A 18 8.06 -0.38 -10.18
CA ARG A 18 9.09 -0.74 -11.15
C ARG A 18 8.48 -1.10 -12.50
N ALA A 19 7.38 -1.85 -12.53
CA ALA A 19 6.67 -2.19 -13.76
C ALA A 19 6.13 -0.92 -14.46
N VAL A 20 5.53 0.02 -13.71
CA VAL A 20 5.05 1.31 -14.25
C VAL A 20 6.22 2.14 -14.78
N LYS A 21 7.29 2.27 -13.99
CA LYS A 21 8.50 3.02 -14.36
C LYS A 21 9.18 2.49 -15.64
N LEU A 22 9.14 1.18 -15.85
CA LEU A 22 9.70 0.52 -17.03
C LEU A 22 8.71 0.45 -18.21
N HIS A 23 7.51 1.03 -18.08
CA HIS A 23 6.43 0.93 -19.06
C HIS A 23 6.02 -0.52 -19.38
N MET A 24 6.17 -1.41 -18.40
CA MET A 24 5.84 -2.84 -18.49
C MET A 24 4.55 -3.19 -17.76
N ALA A 25 4.01 -2.28 -16.95
CA ALA A 25 2.79 -2.52 -16.19
C ALA A 25 1.58 -2.71 -17.12
N THR A 26 0.83 -3.76 -16.83
CA THR A 26 -0.52 -3.94 -17.32
C THR A 26 -1.47 -2.94 -16.67
N TYR A 27 -2.66 -2.77 -17.25
CA TYR A 27 -3.71 -1.96 -16.65
C TYR A 27 -4.08 -2.44 -15.23
N ALA A 28 -4.16 -3.76 -15.02
CA ALA A 28 -4.45 -4.35 -13.73
C ALA A 28 -3.37 -4.03 -12.68
N GLU A 29 -2.10 -4.10 -13.05
CA GLU A 29 -0.99 -3.72 -12.16
C GLU A 29 -1.01 -2.23 -11.81
N THR A 30 -1.43 -1.37 -12.75
CA THR A 30 -1.57 0.07 -12.50
C THR A 30 -2.71 0.36 -11.51
N VAL A 31 -3.87 -0.25 -11.69
CA VAL A 31 -5.01 -0.14 -10.76
C VAL A 31 -4.64 -0.68 -9.38
N LYS A 32 -3.92 -1.80 -9.34
CA LYS A 32 -3.43 -2.38 -8.10
C LYS A 32 -2.44 -1.45 -7.41
N LEU A 33 -1.47 -0.88 -8.13
CA LEU A 33 -0.53 0.10 -7.57
C LEU A 33 -1.27 1.27 -6.91
N GLU A 34 -2.23 1.86 -7.63
CA GLU A 34 -3.01 3.00 -7.14
C GLU A 34 -3.80 2.67 -5.85
N ALA A 35 -4.37 1.46 -5.76
CA ALA A 35 -5.07 1.00 -4.56
C ALA A 35 -4.12 0.81 -3.37
N TRP A 36 -2.96 0.19 -3.60
CA TRP A 36 -1.96 -0.05 -2.55
C TRP A 36 -1.27 1.24 -2.09
N GLU A 37 -1.01 2.20 -2.97
CA GLU A 37 -0.50 3.53 -2.61
C GLU A 37 -1.50 4.31 -1.74
N ARG A 38 -2.79 4.29 -2.08
CA ARG A 38 -3.83 4.89 -1.23
C ARG A 38 -3.88 4.24 0.14
N TYR A 39 -3.86 2.91 0.20
CA TYR A 39 -3.84 2.18 1.44
C TYR A 39 -2.59 2.53 2.29
N SER A 40 -1.41 2.65 1.67
CA SER A 40 -0.18 3.10 2.34
C SER A 40 -0.35 4.45 3.02
N VAL A 41 -0.97 5.41 2.32
CA VAL A 41 -1.24 6.75 2.86
C VAL A 41 -2.23 6.69 4.02
N GLU A 42 -3.33 5.95 3.89
CA GLU A 42 -4.30 5.78 4.98
C GLU A 42 -3.66 5.12 6.21
N LEU A 43 -2.86 4.08 6.00
CA LEU A 43 -2.14 3.38 7.07
C LEU A 43 -1.16 4.32 7.79
N SER A 44 -0.48 5.20 7.06
CA SER A 44 0.44 6.19 7.64
C SER A 44 -0.27 7.24 8.51
N ARG A 45 -1.58 7.44 8.30
CA ARG A 45 -2.42 8.39 9.05
C ARG A 45 -3.04 7.77 10.30
N VAL A 46 -2.93 6.46 10.49
CA VAL A 46 -3.44 5.78 11.69
C VAL A 46 -2.69 6.29 12.91
N ASP A 47 -3.42 6.84 13.88
CA ASP A 47 -2.84 7.28 15.15
C ASP A 47 -2.42 6.07 15.99
N THR A 48 -1.13 5.74 15.91
CA THR A 48 -0.51 4.64 16.69
C THR A 48 -0.56 4.82 18.20
N SER A 49 -0.89 6.02 18.69
CA SER A 49 -1.02 6.30 20.13
C SER A 49 -2.39 5.86 20.66
N ASN A 50 -3.36 5.66 19.76
CA ASN A 50 -4.70 5.19 20.11
C ASN A 50 -4.81 3.67 19.85
N PRO A 51 -4.90 2.83 20.90
CA PRO A 51 -5.01 1.38 20.75
C PRO A 51 -6.33 0.92 20.10
N ASP A 52 -7.37 1.77 20.10
CA ASP A 52 -8.67 1.52 19.48
C ASP A 52 -8.76 2.08 18.04
N ALA A 53 -7.65 2.63 17.50
CA ALA A 53 -7.64 3.13 16.13
C ALA A 53 -7.93 2.00 15.14
N ALA A 54 -8.98 2.17 14.32
CA ALA A 54 -9.32 1.24 13.26
C ALA A 54 -8.23 1.25 12.18
N LEU A 55 -7.76 0.07 11.80
CA LEU A 55 -6.90 -0.08 10.64
C LEU A 55 -7.74 -0.04 9.35
N PRO A 56 -7.24 0.59 8.28
CA PRO A 56 -7.91 0.52 6.98
C PRO A 56 -7.93 -0.92 6.45
N ASP A 57 -8.91 -1.21 5.59
CA ASP A 57 -8.98 -2.50 4.90
C ASP A 57 -7.96 -2.59 3.77
N LYS A 58 -7.34 -3.77 3.63
CA LYS A 58 -6.38 -4.03 2.56
C LYS A 58 -7.10 -4.11 1.20
N PRO A 59 -6.54 -3.52 0.14
CA PRO A 59 -7.05 -3.70 -1.21
C PRO A 59 -6.71 -5.09 -1.78
N GLU A 60 -7.52 -5.58 -2.72
CA GLU A 60 -7.30 -6.85 -3.44
C GLU A 60 -6.20 -6.77 -4.51
#